data_AF-A0A941Q1X2-F1
#
_entry.id   AF-A0A941Q1X2-F1
#
_cell.length_a   1.000
_cell.length_b   1.000
_cell.length_c   1.000
_cell.angle_alpha   90.00
_cell.angle_beta   90.00
_cell.angle_gamma   90.00
#
_symmetry.space_group_name_H-M   'P 1'
#
loop_
_entity.id
_entity.type
_entity.pdbx_description
1 polymer ?
#
loop_
_entity_poly.entity_id
_entity_poly.type
_entity_poly.pdbx_seq_one_letter_code
_entity_poly.pdbx_strand_id
1 'polypeptide(L)' 'MTLEYFSATDTGRARNNNEDSVAVDEASHLVVLADGMGGYNAGEVASGMA' A
#
# COMPACT_ATOMS: atom_id res chain seq x y z
N MET A 1 16.16 12.58 -15.76
CA MET A 1 16.05 12.79 -14.30
C MET A 1 15.84 11.42 -13.71
N THR A 2 16.71 10.98 -12.79
CA THR A 2 16.59 9.65 -12.17
C THR A 2 15.82 9.83 -10.86
N LEU A 3 14.77 9.04 -10.66
CA LEU A 3 14.00 9.00 -9.42
C LEU A 3 14.36 7.71 -8.68
N GLU A 4 14.62 7.82 -7.38
CA GLU A 4 14.80 6.68 -6.48
C GLU A 4 13.55 6.57 -5.60
N TYR A 5 13.04 5.35 -5.42
CA TYR A 5 11.80 5.09 -4.69
C TYR A 5 12.05 4.19 -3.48
N PHE A 6 11.35 4.48 -2.38
CA PHE A 6 11.40 3.69 -1.16
C PHE A 6 10.00 3.65 -0.55
N SER A 7 9.59 2.50 -0.04
CA SER A 7 8.32 2.32 0.65
C SER A 7 8.48 1.49 1.91
N ALA A 8 7.75 1.87 2.96
CA ALA A 8 7.66 1.13 4.20
C ALA A 8 6.24 1.27 4.75
N THR A 9 5.67 0.16 5.25
CA THR A 9 4.34 0.15 5.88
C THR A 9 4.46 -0.55 7.24
N ASP A 10 3.58 -0.19 8.18
CA ASP A 10 3.53 -0.76 9.53
C ASP A 10 2.07 -0.83 9.99
N THR A 11 1.67 -1.93 10.62
CA THR A 11 0.30 -2.11 11.15
C THR A 11 -0.05 -1.11 12.25
N GLY A 12 0.97 -0.51 12.88
CA GLY A 12 0.83 0.32 14.06
C GLY A 12 0.50 -0.50 15.30
N ARG A 13 -0.01 0.19 16.32
CA ARG A 13 -0.17 -0.36 17.68
C ARG A 13 -1.61 -0.76 18.03
N ALA A 14 -2.57 -0.40 17.19
CA ALA A 14 -4.00 -0.49 17.51
C ALA A 14 -4.76 -1.50 16.65
N ARG A 15 -4.32 -1.75 15.41
CA ARG A 15 -4.92 -2.73 14.51
C ARG A 15 -4.15 -4.05 14.55
N ASN A 16 -4.83 -5.13 14.20
CA ASN A 16 -4.25 -6.47 14.13
C ASN A 16 -3.78 -6.84 12.72
N ASN A 17 -4.21 -6.09 11.71
CA ASN A 17 -3.89 -6.29 10.31
C ASN A 17 -3.61 -4.95 9.64
N ASN A 18 -2.68 -4.96 8.68
CA ASN A 18 -2.34 -3.78 7.89
C ASN A 18 -3.06 -3.88 6.55
N GLU A 19 -4.00 -2.98 6.30
CA GLU A 19 -4.74 -2.91 5.04
C GLU A 19 -4.10 -1.89 4.07
N ASP A 20 -2.92 -1.35 4.37
CA ASP A 20 -2.17 -0.48 3.46
C ASP A 20 -1.47 -1.29 2.35
N SER A 21 -1.43 -0.74 1.14
CA SER A 21 -0.68 -1.31 0.01
C SER A 21 0.05 -0.23 -0.77
N VAL A 22 1.28 -0.54 -1.20
CA VAL A 22 2.13 0.36 -1.98
C VAL A 22 2.57 -0.33 -3.27
N ALA A 23 2.46 0.37 -4.39
CA ALA A 23 2.96 -0.07 -5.69
C ALA A 23 3.91 0.98 -6.28
N VAL A 24 5.00 0.53 -6.90
CA VAL A 24 5.97 1.37 -7.60
C VAL A 24 6.09 0.86 -9.02
N ASP A 25 5.80 1.72 -9.99
CA ASP A 25 6.09 1.49 -11.40
C ASP A 25 7.17 2.49 -11.85
N GLU A 26 8.41 2.03 -11.81
CA GLU A 26 9.57 2.84 -12.16
C GLU A 26 9.56 3.28 -13.63
N ALA A 27 8.97 2.47 -14.52
CA ALA A 27 8.97 2.74 -15.96
C ALA A 27 8.05 3.92 -16.32
N SER A 28 6.93 4.06 -15.61
CA SER A 28 6.02 5.20 -15.75
C SER A 28 6.29 6.34 -14.77
N HIS A 29 7.27 6.18 -13.88
CA HIS A 29 7.54 7.08 -12.76
C HIS A 29 6.32 7.29 -11.86
N LEU A 30 5.55 6.22 -11.63
CA LEU A 30 4.33 6.24 -10.84
C LEU A 30 4.53 5.52 -9.50
N VAL A 31 3.97 6.11 -8.45
CA VAL A 31 3.90 5.51 -7.12
C VAL A 31 2.47 5.62 -6.63
N VAL A 32 1.92 4.54 -6.10
CA VAL A 32 0.55 4.46 -5.59
C VAL A 32 0.59 3.97 -4.14
N LEU A 33 -0.19 4.63 -3.28
CA LEU A 33 -0.48 4.21 -1.91
C LEU A 33 -2.00 4.05 -1.79
N ALA A 34 -2.46 2.88 -1.35
CA ALA A 34 -3.87 2.58 -1.12
C ALA A 34 -4.08 2.17 0.34
N ASP A 35 -4.95 2.90 1.05
CA ASP A 35 -5.42 2.57 2.41
C ASP A 35 -6.69 1.73 2.30
N GLY A 36 -6.56 0.44 2.57
CA GLY A 36 -7.65 -0.52 2.53
C GLY A 36 -8.59 -0.36 3.72
N MET A 37 -9.89 -0.50 3.48
CA MET A 37 -10.91 -0.51 4.52
C MET A 37 -11.88 -1.67 4.31
N GLY A 38 -12.28 -2.33 5.39
CA GLY A 38 -13.37 -3.30 5.34
C GLY A 38 -13.33 -4.36 6.43
N GLY A 39 -12.18 -4.59 7.07
CA GLY A 39 -12.02 -5.67 8.05
C GLY A 39 -12.21 -7.07 7.43
N TYR A 40 -11.92 -8.13 8.20
CA TYR A 40 -11.99 -9.52 7.72
C TYR A 40 -11.30 -9.76 6.36
N ASN A 41 -10.12 -9.15 6.16
CA ASN A 41 -9.32 -9.20 4.93
C ASN A 41 -9.95 -8.50 3.70
N ALA A 42 -11.09 -7.83 3.84
CA ALA A 42 -11.71 -7.12 2.71
C ALA A 42 -10.92 -5.86 2.31
N GLY A 43 -10.31 -5.16 3.27
CA GLY A 43 -9.49 -3.99 2.98
C GLY A 43 -8.19 -4.38 2.27
N GLU A 44 -7.53 -5.45 2.71
CA GLU A 44 -6.32 -5.99 2.05
C GLU A 44 -6.57 -6.39 0.59
N VAL A 45 -7.73 -6.99 0.30
CA VAL A 45 -8.09 -7.36 -1.08
C VAL A 45 -8.32 -6.10 -1.92
N ALA A 46 -9.00 -5.09 -1.37
CA ALA A 46 -9.26 -3.85 -2.07
C ALA A 46 -7.97 -3.05 -2.36
N SER A 47 -7.11 -2.88 -1.36
CA SER A 47 -5.85 -2.16 -1.49
C SER A 47 -4.85 -2.87 -2.40
N GLY A 48 -4.83 -4.20 -2.40
CA GLY A 48 -3.94 -5.01 -3.25
C GLY A 48 -4.36 -5.11 -4.72
N MET A 49 -5.58 -4.69 -5.09
CA MET A 49 -6.02 -4.58 -6.48
C MET A 49 -5.61 -3.24 -7.14
N ALA A 50 -5.12 -2.28 -6.34
CA ALA A 50 -4.81 -0.93 -6.78
C ALA A 50 -3.38 -0.77 -7.31
#